data_AF-A0A7S3VAD0-F1
#
_entry.id   AF-A0A7S3VAD0-F1
#
_cell.length_a   1.000
_cell.length_b   1.000
_cell.length_c   1.000
_cell.angle_alpha   90.00
_cell.angle_beta   90.00
_cell.angle_gamma   90.00
#
_symmetry.space_group_name_H-M   'P 1'
#
loop_
_entity.id
_entity.type
_entity.pdbx_description
1 polymer ?
#
loop_
_entity_poly.entity_id
_entity_poly.type
_entity_poly.pdbx_seq_one_letter_code
_entity_poly.pdbx_strand_id
1 'polypeptide(L)'
;MEMEIEMESDDDHFDSDEDEDDDDVRGELRKENMNRIEESKLFMAAQGFRQKAVEVPQPQPPDMDGIDDIDGSSSQTSIAVAIANDVIPFEAEGGEVIHHGERFRKNHCYLMDTGGGNQEIVGILDFVSDHAARCILVVRFEDTIIGIEDEGLEYKADYIHESHVQIYKEVSIVELSELGEEPEDVKEIPKLIYEPQRDGIWCQFGYFYNEHSFIQAGRRNQIKSLEFFAGCGGSLQGYHSCNFKTVMAIENDDMAVKTLKANNEGLRVYEGCVRDFIKDYDTLSFAIGRIDHVHFSPPCKGFSTANRNEIMSDNDRANNDLSLLIIDVVRKTSCATAVFENVLGMWRRKNVHYMKNIVKELLKLNYQVRCATLKACDYGDAQKRPRFFMFISKNSIPIPSIPAKTHADTNSYVTVEEAFSSLDYNDGAMENMNFKTSDLRPGQHGLIRLDSQKIAPSVRASSIPPFHYKEDRCISVREAATLQSFPTYYIFHGNITSQYRQVGNAIPVKLASNVARSIQTVLAHKYEGE
;
A
#
# COMPACT_ATOMS: atom_id res chain seq x y z
N MET A 1 35.98 -34.64 -41.93
CA MET A 1 36.65 -33.80 -42.94
C MET A 1 36.63 -32.41 -42.36
N GLU A 2 37.73 -32.06 -41.72
CA GLU A 2 38.01 -30.74 -41.15
C GLU A 2 37.99 -29.68 -42.24
N MET A 3 37.59 -28.47 -41.89
CA MET A 3 38.11 -27.25 -42.50
C MET A 3 37.91 -26.10 -41.51
N GLU A 4 39.00 -25.78 -40.83
CA GLU A 4 39.30 -24.44 -40.33
C GLU A 4 39.41 -23.48 -41.53
N ILE A 5 38.90 -22.27 -41.40
CA ILE A 5 39.50 -21.07 -41.99
C ILE A 5 39.40 -19.93 -40.97
N GLU A 6 40.56 -19.33 -40.75
CA GLU A 6 40.93 -18.28 -39.81
C GLU A 6 40.36 -16.89 -40.16
N MET A 7 40.53 -16.03 -39.16
CA MET A 7 40.19 -14.61 -39.02
C MET A 7 41.05 -13.67 -39.90
N GLU A 8 40.55 -12.45 -40.11
CA GLU A 8 41.28 -11.16 -40.20
C GLU A 8 40.21 -10.06 -39.99
N SER A 9 40.10 -9.42 -38.81
CA SER A 9 40.83 -8.24 -38.29
C SER A 9 40.55 -6.94 -39.06
N ASP A 10 39.96 -5.96 -38.39
CA ASP A 10 40.46 -4.58 -38.41
C ASP A 10 39.95 -3.81 -37.17
N ASP A 11 40.94 -3.22 -36.49
CA ASP A 11 40.90 -2.42 -35.28
C ASP A 11 40.17 -1.07 -35.47
N ASP A 12 39.66 -0.49 -34.37
CA ASP A 12 40.12 0.85 -33.95
C ASP A 12 39.66 1.21 -32.53
N HIS A 13 40.64 1.68 -31.75
CA HIS A 13 40.58 2.14 -30.36
C HIS A 13 39.70 3.39 -30.15
N PHE A 14 39.11 3.53 -28.96
CA PHE A 14 39.18 4.78 -28.18
C PHE A 14 38.90 4.52 -26.68
N ASP A 15 39.90 4.79 -25.85
CA ASP A 15 39.82 4.93 -24.38
C ASP A 15 38.92 6.10 -23.98
N SER A 16 38.20 5.94 -22.86
CA SER A 16 38.07 7.01 -21.87
C SER A 16 37.68 6.43 -20.51
N ASP A 17 38.63 6.50 -19.58
CA ASP A 17 38.46 6.43 -18.12
C ASP A 17 37.34 7.38 -17.65
N GLU A 18 36.41 6.87 -16.82
CA GLU A 18 35.64 7.60 -15.79
C GLU A 18 34.63 6.61 -15.14
N ASP A 19 35.11 5.71 -14.27
CA ASP A 19 34.28 4.69 -13.60
C ASP A 19 34.62 4.54 -12.09
N GLU A 20 35.05 5.60 -11.39
CA GLU A 20 35.39 5.51 -9.95
C GLU A 20 34.57 6.39 -8.98
N ASP A 21 33.68 7.28 -9.45
CA ASP A 21 32.94 8.19 -8.55
C ASP A 21 31.45 7.84 -8.32
N ASP A 22 30.89 6.85 -9.02
CA ASP A 22 29.45 6.52 -8.97
C ASP A 22 29.09 5.42 -7.93
N ASP A 23 30.10 4.70 -7.43
CA ASP A 23 29.93 3.66 -6.41
C ASP A 23 29.99 4.20 -4.96
N ASP A 24 30.71 5.31 -4.73
CA ASP A 24 30.83 5.91 -3.39
C ASP A 24 29.54 6.66 -2.99
N VAL A 25 28.90 7.36 -3.93
CA VAL A 25 27.62 8.05 -3.70
C VAL A 25 26.46 7.06 -3.49
N ARG A 26 26.48 5.91 -4.18
CA ARG A 26 25.51 4.82 -3.96
C ARG A 26 25.75 4.09 -2.64
N GLY A 27 27.00 3.96 -2.22
CA GLY A 27 27.41 3.40 -0.93
C GLY A 27 27.01 4.29 0.25
N GLU A 28 27.22 5.60 0.13
CA GLU A 28 26.83 6.60 1.14
C GLU A 28 25.31 6.78 1.22
N LEU A 29 24.59 6.84 0.09
CA LEU A 29 23.11 6.87 0.08
C LEU A 29 22.48 5.58 0.60
N ARG A 30 23.12 4.42 0.39
CA ARG A 30 22.68 3.15 1.00
C ARG A 30 22.92 3.14 2.51
N LYS A 31 24.09 3.58 2.97
CA LYS A 31 24.41 3.70 4.39
C LYS A 31 23.53 4.73 5.10
N GLU A 32 23.28 5.90 4.52
CA GLU A 32 22.39 6.90 5.10
C GLU A 32 20.94 6.43 5.14
N ASN A 33 20.42 5.75 4.09
CA ASN A 33 19.06 5.23 4.11
C ASN A 33 18.89 4.05 5.07
N MET A 34 19.90 3.18 5.19
CA MET A 34 19.92 2.12 6.20
C MET A 34 20.03 2.67 7.62
N ASN A 35 20.94 3.62 7.86
CA ASN A 35 21.07 4.28 9.15
C ASN A 35 19.81 5.06 9.50
N ARG A 36 19.16 5.74 8.55
CA ARG A 36 17.86 6.41 8.80
C ARG A 36 16.73 5.44 9.08
N ILE A 37 16.72 4.23 8.51
CA ILE A 37 15.74 3.18 8.82
C ILE A 37 16.02 2.54 10.19
N GLU A 38 17.29 2.37 10.56
CA GLU A 38 17.71 1.88 11.89
C GLU A 38 17.50 2.94 12.98
N GLU A 39 17.73 4.22 12.70
CA GLU A 39 17.55 5.37 13.60
C GLU A 39 16.08 5.75 13.77
N SER A 40 15.22 5.55 12.75
CA SER A 40 13.84 6.03 12.80
C SER A 40 12.80 5.11 13.45
N LYS A 41 13.13 3.88 13.83
CA LYS A 41 12.06 2.87 14.04
C LYS A 41 12.08 2.05 15.33
N LEU A 42 13.16 2.03 16.11
CA LEU A 42 13.26 1.10 17.25
C LEU A 42 13.67 1.76 18.58
N PHE A 43 14.16 2.99 18.56
CA PHE A 43 14.97 3.51 19.67
C PHE A 43 14.21 3.72 20.98
N MET A 44 12.90 3.97 20.95
CA MET A 44 12.14 4.28 22.18
C MET A 44 11.55 3.06 22.88
N ALA A 45 11.09 2.05 22.13
CA ALA A 45 10.64 0.76 22.71
C ALA A 45 11.86 -0.09 23.15
N ALA A 46 12.86 -0.22 22.27
CA ALA A 46 14.06 -0.99 22.55
C ALA A 46 14.91 -0.43 23.71
N GLN A 47 14.83 0.88 24.02
CA GLN A 47 15.55 1.43 25.18
C GLN A 47 15.00 0.91 26.51
N GLY A 48 13.69 0.75 26.64
CA GLY A 48 13.08 0.20 27.86
C GLY A 48 13.42 -1.27 28.04
N PHE A 49 13.29 -2.05 26.95
CA PHE A 49 13.66 -3.48 26.91
C PHE A 49 15.14 -3.71 27.20
N ARG A 50 16.06 -2.92 26.60
CA ARG A 50 17.51 -3.05 26.81
C ARG A 50 18.00 -2.58 28.18
N GLN A 51 17.38 -1.57 28.78
CA GLN A 51 17.85 -1.03 30.07
C GLN A 51 17.62 -1.97 31.26
N LYS A 52 16.74 -2.96 31.13
CA LYS A 52 16.43 -3.94 32.19
C LYS A 52 16.97 -5.34 31.92
N ALA A 53 17.46 -5.60 30.71
CA ALA A 53 18.09 -6.87 30.36
C ALA A 53 19.40 -7.05 31.16
N VAL A 54 19.50 -8.14 31.91
CA VAL A 54 20.68 -8.46 32.70
C VAL A 54 21.78 -8.99 31.78
N GLU A 55 22.93 -8.31 31.70
CA GLU A 55 24.14 -8.87 31.10
C GLU A 55 24.66 -10.01 31.99
N VAL A 56 24.76 -11.24 31.45
CA VAL A 56 25.32 -12.39 32.17
C VAL A 56 26.82 -12.16 32.41
N PRO A 57 27.31 -12.19 33.66
CA PRO A 57 28.75 -12.20 33.92
C PRO A 57 29.37 -13.47 33.31
N GLN A 58 30.36 -13.31 32.44
CA GLN A 58 31.12 -14.43 31.88
C GLN A 58 31.73 -15.28 33.03
N PRO A 59 31.52 -16.61 33.07
CA PRO A 59 32.19 -17.46 34.05
C PRO A 59 33.69 -17.48 33.78
N GLN A 60 34.51 -17.23 34.80
CA GLN A 60 35.96 -17.40 34.69
C GLN A 60 36.28 -18.88 34.41
N PRO A 61 37.16 -19.20 33.45
CA PRO A 61 37.47 -20.59 33.12
C PRO A 61 38.17 -21.26 34.32
N PRO A 62 37.82 -22.53 34.64
CA PRO A 62 38.52 -23.30 35.66
C PRO A 62 39.92 -23.68 35.19
N ASP A 63 40.86 -23.73 36.14
CA ASP A 63 42.24 -24.16 35.91
C ASP A 63 42.30 -25.53 35.23
N MET A 64 43.02 -25.56 34.11
CA MET A 64 43.27 -26.75 33.28
C MET A 64 44.32 -27.64 33.95
N ASP A 65 43.91 -28.81 34.43
CA ASP A 65 44.78 -29.96 34.65
C ASP A 65 44.09 -31.25 34.19
N GLY A 66 44.61 -31.86 33.12
CA GLY A 66 44.46 -33.30 32.80
C GLY A 66 43.58 -33.70 31.60
N ILE A 67 44.22 -34.09 30.47
CA ILE A 67 44.22 -35.46 29.86
C ILE A 67 42.83 -36.09 29.57
N ASP A 68 42.41 -36.62 28.40
CA ASP A 68 43.04 -37.18 27.18
C ASP A 68 41.96 -37.33 26.06
N ASP A 69 42.45 -37.51 24.81
CA ASP A 69 41.87 -38.03 23.55
C ASP A 69 40.45 -38.66 23.49
N ILE A 70 39.73 -38.40 22.38
CA ILE A 70 39.39 -39.38 21.29
C ILE A 70 38.58 -38.73 20.14
N ASP A 71 38.96 -39.19 18.94
CA ASP A 71 38.55 -38.99 17.55
C ASP A 71 37.06 -39.18 17.14
N GLY A 72 36.64 -38.62 15.99
CA GLY A 72 35.59 -39.22 15.14
C GLY A 72 34.44 -38.35 14.56
N SER A 73 34.66 -37.76 13.38
CA SER A 73 33.74 -37.54 12.23
C SER A 73 32.26 -37.08 12.43
N SER A 74 31.90 -35.92 11.84
CA SER A 74 31.24 -35.81 10.52
C SER A 74 30.55 -34.44 10.34
N SER A 75 30.81 -33.85 9.18
CA SER A 75 30.40 -32.52 8.75
C SER A 75 28.94 -32.49 8.26
N GLN A 76 28.16 -31.52 8.73
CA GLN A 76 27.34 -30.61 7.92
C GLN A 76 26.54 -29.68 8.85
N THR A 77 26.88 -28.39 8.84
CA THR A 77 25.99 -27.20 8.77
C THR A 77 26.78 -26.02 9.33
N SER A 78 27.40 -25.29 8.42
CA SER A 78 28.14 -24.07 8.71
C SER A 78 27.23 -22.85 8.60
N ILE A 79 27.18 -22.10 9.70
CA ILE A 79 27.36 -20.64 9.72
C ILE A 79 26.15 -19.81 9.25
N ALA A 80 25.28 -19.50 10.22
CA ALA A 80 24.68 -18.18 10.31
C ALA A 80 24.50 -17.81 11.80
N VAL A 81 25.48 -17.03 12.28
CA VAL A 81 25.46 -16.23 13.51
C VAL A 81 25.57 -17.00 14.84
N ALA A 82 26.77 -17.53 15.06
CA ALA A 82 27.34 -17.61 16.40
C ALA A 82 27.56 -16.17 16.94
N ILE A 83 26.84 -15.85 18.01
CA ILE A 83 27.27 -15.20 19.27
C ILE A 83 26.09 -14.37 19.81
N ALA A 84 25.30 -15.02 20.65
CA ALA A 84 24.87 -14.48 21.94
C ALA A 84 24.75 -15.66 22.94
N ASN A 85 25.92 -16.26 23.16
CA ASN A 85 26.42 -16.97 24.34
C ASN A 85 25.74 -18.26 24.82
N ASP A 86 26.59 -19.28 24.96
CA ASP A 86 26.37 -20.65 25.47
C ASP A 86 25.73 -20.69 26.86
N VAL A 87 24.42 -20.52 26.92
CA VAL A 87 23.61 -21.03 28.03
C VAL A 87 23.00 -22.33 27.54
N ILE A 88 23.35 -23.45 28.17
CA ILE A 88 22.60 -24.70 28.00
C ILE A 88 21.15 -24.36 28.34
N PRO A 89 20.17 -24.50 27.42
CA PRO A 89 18.79 -24.17 27.71
C PRO A 89 18.38 -24.92 28.96
N PHE A 90 17.82 -24.22 29.95
CA PHE A 90 17.20 -24.87 31.08
C PHE A 90 16.06 -25.73 30.52
N GLU A 91 16.21 -27.05 30.57
CA GLU A 91 15.18 -27.98 30.11
C GLU A 91 14.03 -28.00 31.11
N ALA A 92 13.18 -27.00 31.00
CA ALA A 92 11.91 -26.94 31.71
C ALA A 92 11.06 -28.17 31.32
N GLU A 93 10.68 -28.98 32.31
CA GLU A 93 9.82 -30.15 32.11
C GLU A 93 8.52 -29.73 31.40
N GLY A 94 8.29 -30.23 30.19
CA GLY A 94 7.11 -29.87 29.38
C GLY A 94 7.12 -28.47 28.75
N GLY A 95 8.22 -27.73 28.83
CA GLY A 95 8.34 -26.39 28.23
C GLY A 95 7.68 -25.28 29.05
N GLU A 96 7.46 -25.50 30.35
CA GLU A 96 6.84 -24.54 31.27
C GLU A 96 7.67 -24.38 32.55
N VAL A 97 7.69 -23.17 33.11
CA VAL A 97 8.32 -22.87 34.42
C VAL A 97 7.27 -22.28 35.35
N ILE A 98 7.25 -22.76 36.60
CA ILE A 98 6.44 -22.17 37.67
C ILE A 98 7.34 -21.29 38.52
N HIS A 99 7.10 -19.98 38.50
CA HIS A 99 7.87 -18.99 39.24
C HIS A 99 6.92 -18.16 40.11
N HIS A 100 7.15 -18.13 41.42
CA HIS A 100 6.28 -17.47 42.41
C HIS A 100 4.79 -17.85 42.36
N GLY A 101 4.48 -19.06 41.89
CA GLY A 101 3.10 -19.57 41.76
C GLY A 101 2.42 -19.25 40.43
N GLU A 102 3.06 -18.42 39.60
CA GLU A 102 2.65 -18.12 38.23
C GLU A 102 3.30 -19.09 37.25
N ARG A 103 2.63 -19.35 36.12
CA ARG A 103 3.08 -20.31 35.10
C ARG A 103 3.49 -19.58 33.83
N PHE A 104 4.74 -19.78 33.43
CA PHE A 104 5.31 -19.26 32.20
C PHE A 104 5.54 -20.37 31.21
N ARG A 105 5.31 -20.10 29.92
CA ARG A 105 5.35 -21.11 28.86
C ARG A 105 6.21 -20.66 27.71
N LYS A 106 6.96 -21.60 27.15
CA LYS A 106 7.69 -21.41 25.90
C LYS A 106 6.72 -21.04 24.77
N ASN A 107 7.16 -20.18 23.85
CA ASN A 107 6.41 -19.65 22.72
C ASN A 107 5.16 -18.84 23.08
N HIS A 108 4.99 -18.43 24.34
CA HIS A 108 3.91 -17.56 24.77
C HIS A 108 4.40 -16.13 25.02
N CYS A 109 3.49 -15.18 24.92
CA CYS A 109 3.75 -13.77 25.11
C CYS A 109 3.21 -13.28 26.45
N TYR A 110 3.89 -12.30 27.03
CA TYR A 110 3.61 -11.72 28.33
C TYR A 110 3.79 -10.20 28.28
N LEU A 111 3.05 -9.49 29.12
CA LEU A 111 3.25 -8.06 29.33
C LEU A 111 4.48 -7.83 30.21
N MET A 112 5.35 -6.90 29.83
CA MET A 112 6.53 -6.52 30.60
C MET A 112 6.49 -5.03 30.91
N ASP A 113 6.67 -4.64 32.17
CA ASP A 113 6.72 -3.23 32.57
C ASP A 113 8.12 -2.65 32.30
N THR A 114 8.20 -1.69 31.38
CA THR A 114 9.46 -1.03 31.01
C THR A 114 9.77 0.21 31.87
N GLY A 115 8.88 0.57 32.80
CA GLY A 115 8.97 1.77 33.61
C GLY A 115 8.23 2.96 32.99
N GLY A 116 7.93 3.97 33.80
CA GLY A 116 7.20 5.16 33.35
C GLY A 116 5.73 4.93 32.98
N GLY A 117 5.18 3.75 33.30
CA GLY A 117 3.80 3.37 32.97
C GLY A 117 3.62 2.74 31.60
N ASN A 118 4.70 2.41 30.88
CA ASN A 118 4.66 1.75 29.59
C ASN A 118 4.80 0.22 29.73
N GLN A 119 3.94 -0.51 29.02
CA GLN A 119 4.01 -1.97 28.92
C GLN A 119 4.39 -2.38 27.50
N GLU A 120 5.27 -3.37 27.39
CA GLU A 120 5.63 -4.01 26.14
C GLU A 120 5.18 -5.47 26.13
N ILE A 121 5.06 -6.05 24.94
CA ILE A 121 4.74 -7.46 24.77
C ILE A 121 6.04 -8.18 24.44
N VAL A 122 6.35 -9.20 25.21
CA VAL A 122 7.57 -10.01 25.03
C VAL A 122 7.20 -11.47 24.92
N GLY A 123 7.81 -12.16 23.96
CA GLY A 123 7.61 -13.59 23.73
C GLY A 123 8.73 -14.42 24.33
N ILE A 124 8.42 -15.44 25.13
CA ILE A 124 9.42 -16.36 25.68
C ILE A 124 9.87 -17.35 24.60
N LEU A 125 11.11 -17.22 24.13
CA LEU A 125 11.72 -18.17 23.19
C LEU A 125 12.10 -19.47 23.90
N ASP A 126 12.70 -19.37 25.08
CA ASP A 126 13.07 -20.50 25.95
C ASP A 126 13.50 -20.00 27.34
N PHE A 127 13.65 -20.94 28.29
CA PHE A 127 14.08 -20.66 29.64
C PHE A 127 15.60 -20.83 29.79
N VAL A 128 16.23 -19.89 30.49
CA VAL A 128 17.64 -19.98 30.88
C VAL A 128 17.82 -20.48 32.31
N SER A 129 16.77 -20.35 33.14
CA SER A 129 16.71 -20.87 34.50
C SER A 129 15.24 -21.04 34.95
N ASP A 130 15.02 -21.40 36.21
CA ASP A 130 13.70 -21.41 36.85
C ASP A 130 13.17 -20.01 37.24
N HIS A 131 13.93 -18.96 36.94
CA HIS A 131 13.59 -17.56 37.24
C HIS A 131 13.83 -16.60 36.07
N ALA A 132 14.43 -17.02 34.96
CA ALA A 132 14.70 -16.16 33.82
C ALA A 132 14.49 -16.86 32.46
N ALA A 133 14.16 -16.08 31.45
CA ALA A 133 13.89 -16.54 30.09
C ALA A 133 14.57 -15.67 29.03
N ARG A 134 14.92 -16.28 27.88
CA ARG A 134 15.24 -15.52 26.66
C ARG A 134 13.93 -15.09 26.00
N CYS A 135 13.78 -13.78 25.87
CA CYS A 135 12.58 -13.15 25.35
C CYS A 135 12.88 -12.38 24.07
N ILE A 136 11.90 -12.29 23.18
CA ILE A 136 11.91 -11.44 21.98
C ILE A 136 10.85 -10.35 22.10
N LEU A 137 11.14 -9.14 21.62
CA LEU A 137 10.14 -8.08 21.55
C LEU A 137 9.07 -8.41 20.49
N VAL A 138 7.80 -8.37 20.89
CA VAL A 138 6.64 -8.55 20.03
C VAL A 138 5.92 -7.21 19.89
N VAL A 139 5.79 -6.73 18.66
CA VAL A 139 5.22 -5.42 18.41
C VAL A 139 3.98 -5.54 17.55
N ARG A 140 2.90 -4.90 18.01
CA ARG A 140 1.69 -4.75 17.21
C ARG A 140 1.97 -3.85 16.01
N PHE A 141 1.52 -4.27 14.84
CA PHE A 141 1.54 -3.49 13.62
C PHE A 141 0.13 -3.36 13.06
N GLU A 142 -0.13 -2.26 12.36
CA GLU A 142 -1.41 -2.08 11.69
C GLU A 142 -1.40 -2.67 10.26
N ASP A 143 -0.25 -2.65 9.57
CA ASP A 143 -0.15 -3.16 8.19
C ASP A 143 1.26 -3.68 7.86
N THR A 144 1.37 -4.95 7.46
CA THR A 144 2.62 -5.52 6.93
C THR A 144 2.46 -5.83 5.43
N ILE A 145 3.44 -5.40 4.63
CA ILE A 145 3.74 -6.00 3.33
C ILE A 145 4.90 -6.97 3.54
N ILE A 146 4.71 -8.24 3.17
CA ILE A 146 5.79 -9.23 3.19
C ILE A 146 6.50 -9.17 1.85
N GLY A 147 7.83 -9.10 1.90
CA GLY A 147 8.67 -9.50 0.80
C GLY A 147 9.26 -10.88 1.05
N ILE A 148 8.98 -11.82 0.15
CA ILE A 148 9.74 -13.06 0.02
C ILE A 148 10.36 -13.00 -1.37
N GLU A 149 11.68 -13.13 -1.51
CA GLU A 149 12.26 -13.58 -2.78
C GLU A 149 12.53 -15.08 -2.58
N ASP A 150 11.87 -15.94 -3.38
CA ASP A 150 12.24 -17.35 -3.43
C ASP A 150 13.49 -17.47 -4.32
N GLU A 151 14.43 -18.36 -3.97
CA GLU A 151 15.69 -18.54 -4.69
C GLU A 151 15.41 -18.99 -6.14
N GLY A 152 15.28 -18.02 -7.04
CA GLY A 152 14.93 -18.25 -8.43
C GLY A 152 13.82 -17.34 -8.95
N LEU A 153 14.12 -16.04 -9.05
CA LEU A 153 13.42 -15.06 -9.91
C LEU A 153 11.94 -14.73 -9.62
N GLU A 154 11.28 -15.33 -8.62
CA GLU A 154 9.90 -14.97 -8.25
C GLU A 154 9.80 -14.38 -6.85
N TYR A 155 9.71 -13.04 -6.77
CA TYR A 155 9.28 -12.34 -5.56
C TYR A 155 7.85 -12.76 -5.21
N LYS A 156 7.57 -13.33 -4.04
CA LYS A 156 6.25 -13.68 -3.55
C LYS A 156 5.84 -12.70 -2.43
N ALA A 157 5.05 -11.70 -2.78
CA ALA A 157 4.29 -10.92 -1.79
C ALA A 157 3.13 -11.78 -1.29
N ASP A 158 3.31 -12.46 -0.15
CA ASP A 158 2.21 -13.05 0.59
C ASP A 158 1.63 -12.02 1.55
N TYR A 159 0.31 -11.89 1.58
CA TYR A 159 -0.36 -11.07 2.57
C TYR A 159 -0.65 -11.98 3.76
N ILE A 160 0.17 -11.91 4.80
CA ILE A 160 -0.18 -12.53 6.09
C ILE A 160 -0.90 -11.47 6.91
N HIS A 161 -2.13 -11.78 7.30
CA HIS A 161 -2.95 -10.96 8.20
C HIS A 161 -2.61 -11.26 9.67
N GLU A 162 -1.33 -11.23 10.03
CA GLU A 162 -0.97 -11.12 11.44
C GLU A 162 -1.07 -9.65 11.84
N SER A 163 -1.29 -9.35 13.12
CA SER A 163 -1.32 -7.97 13.66
C SER A 163 -0.10 -7.68 14.51
N HIS A 164 0.79 -8.66 14.69
CA HIS A 164 1.97 -8.56 15.53
C HIS A 164 3.17 -9.22 14.84
N VAL A 165 4.34 -8.62 14.94
CA VAL A 165 5.61 -9.15 14.44
C VAL A 165 6.56 -9.40 15.60
N GLN A 166 7.44 -10.38 15.46
CA GLN A 166 8.59 -10.54 16.35
C GLN A 166 9.80 -9.76 15.80
N ILE A 167 10.53 -9.05 16.65
CA ILE A 167 11.71 -8.26 16.28
C ILE A 167 12.98 -9.09 16.56
N TYR A 168 13.56 -9.72 15.54
CA TYR A 168 14.64 -10.70 15.73
C TYR A 168 15.91 -10.13 16.39
N LYS A 169 16.23 -8.85 16.14
CA LYS A 169 17.42 -8.20 16.71
C LYS A 169 17.29 -7.86 18.20
N GLU A 170 16.11 -7.95 18.79
CA GLU A 170 15.84 -7.57 20.19
C GLU A 170 15.55 -8.81 21.05
N VAL A 171 16.47 -9.78 21.06
CA VAL A 171 16.42 -10.91 22.00
C VAL A 171 17.19 -10.53 23.27
N SER A 172 16.59 -10.70 24.44
CA SER A 172 17.21 -10.39 25.73
C SER A 172 16.80 -11.38 26.82
N ILE A 173 17.62 -11.49 27.87
CA ILE A 173 17.28 -12.29 29.05
C ILE A 173 16.45 -11.41 29.99
N VAL A 174 15.27 -11.90 30.37
CA VAL A 174 14.31 -11.23 31.24
C VAL A 174 14.01 -12.12 32.44
N GLU A 175 14.01 -11.53 33.63
CA GLU A 175 13.57 -12.19 34.86
C GLU A 175 12.05 -12.44 34.81
N LEU A 176 11.60 -13.64 35.15
CA LEU A 176 10.19 -14.03 35.14
C LEU A 176 9.35 -13.18 36.10
N SER A 177 9.97 -12.60 37.13
CA SER A 177 9.31 -11.66 38.05
C SER A 177 8.94 -10.31 37.41
N GLU A 178 9.50 -9.98 36.24
CA GLU A 178 9.18 -8.77 35.47
C GLU A 178 8.05 -8.99 34.46
N LEU A 179 7.69 -10.26 34.23
CA LEU A 179 6.61 -10.63 33.34
C LEU A 179 5.28 -10.66 34.11
N GLY A 180 4.29 -9.97 33.55
CA GLY A 180 2.92 -9.94 34.02
C GLY A 180 2.05 -10.99 33.34
N GLU A 181 0.78 -10.64 33.15
CA GLU A 181 -0.21 -11.51 32.52
C GLU A 181 0.02 -11.67 31.00
N GLU A 182 -0.59 -12.71 30.43
CA GLU A 182 -0.65 -12.88 28.97
C GLU A 182 -1.54 -11.79 28.36
N PRO A 183 -1.11 -11.12 27.28
CA PRO A 183 -1.93 -10.12 26.62
C PRO A 183 -3.14 -10.76 25.94
N GLU A 184 -4.26 -10.04 25.88
CA GLU A 184 -5.51 -10.55 25.31
C GLU A 184 -5.44 -10.81 23.79
N ASP A 185 -4.62 -10.05 23.07
CA ASP A 185 -4.59 -9.97 21.61
C ASP A 185 -3.51 -10.83 20.94
N VAL A 186 -2.41 -11.17 21.63
CA VAL A 186 -1.29 -11.97 21.06
C VAL A 186 -0.71 -12.94 22.10
N LYS A 187 -1.29 -14.13 22.22
CA LYS A 187 -0.88 -15.09 23.27
C LYS A 187 0.38 -15.88 22.96
N GLU A 188 0.67 -16.08 21.69
CA GLU A 188 1.81 -16.85 21.21
C GLU A 188 2.73 -15.95 20.37
N ILE A 189 4.01 -16.31 20.30
CA ILE A 189 4.98 -15.59 19.48
C ILE A 189 4.51 -15.60 18.02
N PRO A 190 4.34 -14.43 17.36
CA PRO A 190 3.91 -14.37 15.98
C PRO A 190 4.90 -15.06 15.04
N LYS A 191 4.42 -15.58 13.91
CA LYS A 191 5.29 -16.26 12.94
C LYS A 191 6.08 -15.26 12.10
N LEU A 192 5.55 -14.04 11.95
CA LEU A 192 6.16 -13.00 11.12
C LEU A 192 7.39 -12.39 11.79
N ILE A 193 8.55 -12.52 11.16
CA ILE A 193 9.82 -11.98 11.65
C ILE A 193 10.12 -10.64 10.98
N TYR A 194 10.49 -9.63 11.78
CA TYR A 194 11.11 -8.41 11.30
C TYR A 194 12.63 -8.53 11.40
N GLU A 195 13.30 -8.60 10.25
CA GLU A 195 14.75 -8.49 10.14
C GLU A 195 15.12 -7.64 8.90
N PRO A 196 15.95 -6.60 9.03
CA PRO A 196 16.50 -5.88 7.88
C PRO A 196 17.28 -6.84 6.98
N GLN A 197 16.97 -6.84 5.68
CA GLN A 197 17.70 -7.64 4.69
C GLN A 197 19.18 -7.24 4.69
N ARG A 198 20.06 -8.24 4.58
CA ARG A 198 21.50 -8.03 4.44
C ARG A 198 21.90 -8.43 3.03
N ASP A 199 22.89 -7.76 2.46
CA ASP A 199 23.42 -8.14 1.15
C ASP A 199 23.87 -9.62 1.22
N GLY A 200 23.28 -10.45 0.35
CA GLY A 200 23.57 -11.88 0.25
C GLY A 200 22.79 -12.82 1.18
N ILE A 201 21.96 -12.30 2.10
CA ILE A 201 21.08 -13.13 2.96
C ILE A 201 19.67 -12.55 2.91
N TRP A 202 18.77 -13.26 2.21
CA TRP A 202 17.38 -12.86 2.07
C TRP A 202 16.47 -13.76 2.91
N CYS A 203 15.74 -13.16 3.85
CA CYS A 203 14.77 -13.84 4.72
C CYS A 203 13.38 -13.22 4.60
N GLN A 204 12.34 -13.96 4.99
CA GLN A 204 10.98 -13.42 5.04
C GLN A 204 10.93 -12.26 6.04
N PHE A 205 10.58 -11.05 5.58
CA PHE A 205 10.55 -9.86 6.41
C PHE A 205 9.27 -9.04 6.24
N GLY A 206 8.85 -8.37 7.31
CA GLY A 206 7.80 -7.35 7.29
C GLY A 206 8.37 -5.92 7.28
N TYR A 207 7.57 -4.93 6.89
CA TYR A 207 7.90 -3.53 7.14
C TYR A 207 7.18 -3.04 8.40
N PHE A 208 7.96 -2.55 9.37
CA PHE A 208 7.45 -1.96 10.60
C PHE A 208 7.43 -0.42 10.49
N TYR A 209 6.34 0.21 10.96
CA TYR A 209 6.20 1.66 11.07
C TYR A 209 5.72 2.01 12.47
N ASN A 210 6.48 2.86 13.16
CA ASN A 210 6.05 3.42 14.42
C ASN A 210 5.43 4.80 14.18
N GLU A 211 4.12 4.93 14.33
CA GLU A 211 3.44 6.23 14.20
C GLU A 211 3.87 7.23 15.29
N HIS A 212 4.38 6.75 16.43
CA HIS A 212 4.81 7.60 17.55
C HIS A 212 6.08 8.43 17.24
N SER A 213 6.83 8.10 16.18
CA SER A 213 8.05 8.83 15.77
C SER A 213 7.75 10.07 14.91
N PHE A 214 6.47 10.37 14.69
CA PHE A 214 6.03 11.50 13.88
C PHE A 214 5.44 12.59 14.75
N ILE A 215 5.86 13.83 14.51
CA ILE A 215 5.24 15.01 15.11
C ILE A 215 4.24 15.63 14.17
N GLN A 216 3.18 16.20 14.75
CA GLN A 216 2.22 16.98 14.02
C GLN A 216 2.94 18.20 13.41
N ALA A 217 3.06 18.22 12.10
CA ALA A 217 3.47 19.41 11.37
C ALA A 217 2.30 20.41 11.39
N GLY A 218 2.62 21.71 11.47
CA GLY A 218 1.60 22.75 11.36
C GLY A 218 0.72 22.54 10.12
N ARG A 219 -0.58 22.90 10.23
CA ARG A 219 -1.55 22.72 9.14
C ARG A 219 -1.01 23.32 7.84
N ARG A 220 -0.80 22.50 6.82
CA ARG A 220 -0.58 22.99 5.45
C ARG A 220 -1.87 23.64 4.96
N ASN A 221 -1.79 24.89 4.51
CA ASN A 221 -2.96 25.64 4.04
C ASN A 221 -3.64 24.98 2.82
N GLN A 222 -2.91 24.23 2.00
CA GLN A 222 -3.44 23.53 0.83
C GLN A 222 -2.48 22.41 0.40
N ILE A 223 -3.02 21.23 0.06
CA ILE A 223 -2.23 20.08 -0.40
C ILE A 223 -2.18 20.10 -1.94
N LYS A 224 -1.01 20.24 -2.54
CA LYS A 224 -0.88 20.27 -4.02
C LYS A 224 -0.90 18.87 -4.60
N SER A 225 -1.84 18.60 -5.52
CA SER A 225 -1.98 17.31 -6.17
C SER A 225 -1.80 17.34 -7.69
N LEU A 226 -1.27 16.25 -8.25
CA LEU A 226 -1.41 15.91 -9.68
C LEU A 226 -2.42 14.78 -9.85
N GLU A 227 -3.25 14.87 -10.89
CA GLU A 227 -4.27 13.87 -11.21
C GLU A 227 -3.98 13.27 -12.58
N PHE A 228 -3.57 12.00 -12.62
CA PHE A 228 -3.28 11.28 -13.85
C PHE A 228 -4.45 10.42 -14.27
N PHE A 229 -4.75 10.42 -15.58
CA PHE A 229 -5.94 9.76 -16.15
C PHE A 229 -7.22 10.30 -15.50
N ALA A 230 -7.31 11.62 -15.42
CA ALA A 230 -8.30 12.30 -14.60
C ALA A 230 -9.76 12.00 -15.00
N GLY A 231 -9.99 11.56 -16.25
CA GLY A 231 -11.31 11.28 -16.77
C GLY A 231 -12.22 12.50 -16.64
N CYS A 232 -13.46 12.29 -16.21
CA CYS A 232 -14.35 13.41 -15.89
C CYS A 232 -14.14 13.99 -14.48
N GLY A 233 -13.10 13.61 -13.73
CA GLY A 233 -12.74 14.26 -12.47
C GLY A 233 -13.48 13.78 -11.22
N GLY A 234 -13.89 12.51 -11.16
CA GLY A 234 -14.52 11.94 -9.95
C GLY A 234 -13.60 11.93 -8.71
N SER A 235 -12.34 11.54 -8.89
CA SER A 235 -11.30 11.65 -7.84
C SER A 235 -11.09 13.12 -7.47
N LEU A 236 -10.83 13.95 -8.47
CA LEU A 236 -10.58 15.39 -8.33
C LEU A 236 -11.67 16.08 -7.50
N GLN A 237 -12.94 15.79 -7.78
CA GLN A 237 -14.08 16.32 -7.03
C GLN A 237 -14.04 15.91 -5.55
N GLY A 238 -13.71 14.64 -5.27
CA GLY A 238 -13.58 14.15 -3.90
C GLY A 238 -12.40 14.79 -3.16
N TYR A 239 -11.26 14.92 -3.83
CA TYR A 239 -10.04 15.50 -3.28
C TYR A 239 -10.21 17.00 -2.99
N HIS A 240 -10.89 17.73 -3.87
CA HIS A 240 -11.21 19.14 -3.67
C HIS A 240 -11.99 19.38 -2.37
N SER A 241 -12.90 18.47 -2.00
CA SER A 241 -13.64 18.55 -0.72
C SER A 241 -12.75 18.37 0.53
N CYS A 242 -11.50 17.92 0.36
CA CYS A 242 -10.52 17.67 1.42
C CYS A 242 -9.32 18.63 1.34
N ASN A 243 -9.50 19.85 0.81
CA ASN A 243 -8.46 20.88 0.73
C ASN A 243 -7.23 20.51 -0.13
N PHE A 244 -7.41 19.60 -1.07
CA PHE A 244 -6.43 19.37 -2.14
C PHE A 244 -6.65 20.41 -3.24
N LYS A 245 -5.56 20.92 -3.79
CA LYS A 245 -5.54 21.71 -5.01
C LYS A 245 -4.83 20.94 -6.09
N THR A 246 -5.61 20.50 -7.07
CA THR A 246 -5.08 19.93 -8.29
C THR A 246 -4.34 21.02 -9.08
N VAL A 247 -3.02 20.92 -9.13
CA VAL A 247 -2.19 21.90 -9.86
C VAL A 247 -2.26 21.65 -11.36
N MET A 248 -2.44 20.40 -11.75
CA MET A 248 -2.66 19.98 -13.13
C MET A 248 -3.34 18.61 -13.17
N ALA A 249 -4.29 18.45 -14.09
CA ALA A 249 -4.86 17.16 -14.47
C ALA A 249 -4.29 16.71 -15.82
N ILE A 250 -4.03 15.42 -15.99
CA ILE A 250 -3.52 14.83 -17.23
C ILE A 250 -4.62 13.93 -17.81
N GLU A 251 -5.12 14.28 -19.00
CA GLU A 251 -6.23 13.58 -19.65
C GLU A 251 -6.09 13.67 -21.18
N ASN A 252 -6.41 12.58 -21.90
CA ASN A 252 -6.24 12.50 -23.34
C ASN A 252 -7.56 12.41 -24.13
N ASP A 253 -8.70 12.18 -23.48
CA ASP A 253 -10.03 12.21 -24.10
C ASP A 253 -10.57 13.65 -24.11
N ASP A 254 -10.71 14.22 -25.31
CA ASP A 254 -11.18 15.61 -25.51
C ASP A 254 -12.51 15.92 -24.79
N MET A 255 -13.42 14.96 -24.68
CA MET A 255 -14.72 15.19 -24.02
C MET A 255 -14.57 15.20 -22.51
N ALA A 256 -13.72 14.32 -21.97
CA ALA A 256 -13.35 14.32 -20.56
C ALA A 256 -12.61 15.62 -20.18
N VAL A 257 -11.69 16.11 -21.02
CA VAL A 257 -11.04 17.42 -20.85
C VAL A 257 -12.07 18.55 -20.77
N LYS A 258 -13.02 18.59 -21.71
CA LYS A 258 -14.08 19.62 -21.71
C LYS A 258 -14.92 19.54 -20.43
N THR A 259 -15.29 18.34 -20.00
CA THR A 259 -15.97 18.09 -18.72
C THR A 259 -15.15 18.61 -17.54
N LEU A 260 -13.85 18.29 -17.45
CA LEU A 260 -12.98 18.78 -16.37
C LEU A 260 -12.96 20.31 -16.32
N LYS A 261 -12.74 20.98 -17.45
CA LYS A 261 -12.68 22.45 -17.52
C LYS A 261 -14.01 23.12 -17.17
N ALA A 262 -15.14 22.53 -17.57
CA ALA A 262 -16.47 23.07 -17.29
C ALA A 262 -16.82 23.06 -15.79
N ASN A 263 -16.26 22.11 -15.03
CA ASN A 263 -16.58 21.93 -13.61
C ASN A 263 -15.51 22.45 -12.65
N ASN A 264 -14.34 22.85 -13.15
CA ASN A 264 -13.21 23.24 -12.33
C ASN A 264 -12.58 24.53 -12.88
N GLU A 265 -13.07 25.67 -12.38
CA GLU A 265 -12.59 26.98 -12.79
C GLU A 265 -11.08 27.12 -12.53
N GLY A 266 -10.33 27.54 -13.55
CA GLY A 266 -8.88 27.73 -13.45
C GLY A 266 -8.05 26.44 -13.40
N LEU A 267 -8.66 25.25 -13.52
CA LEU A 267 -7.93 23.99 -13.59
C LEU A 267 -7.07 23.95 -14.87
N ARG A 268 -5.77 23.72 -14.69
CA ARG A 268 -4.87 23.43 -15.80
C ARG A 268 -5.01 21.96 -16.18
N VAL A 269 -5.17 21.69 -17.47
CA VAL A 269 -5.25 20.32 -18.00
C VAL A 269 -4.14 20.17 -19.03
N TYR A 270 -3.30 19.15 -18.88
CA TYR A 270 -2.43 18.67 -19.95
C TYR A 270 -3.27 17.75 -20.84
N GLU A 271 -3.61 18.26 -22.02
CA GLU A 271 -4.45 17.58 -23.01
C GLU A 271 -3.58 16.68 -23.88
N GLY A 272 -3.34 15.46 -23.44
CA GLY A 272 -2.43 14.59 -24.17
C GLY A 272 -2.01 13.32 -23.47
N CYS A 273 -1.07 12.63 -24.10
CA CYS A 273 -0.56 11.36 -23.61
C CYS A 273 0.24 11.56 -22.31
N VAL A 274 -0.05 10.74 -21.31
CA VAL A 274 0.69 10.71 -20.03
C VAL A 274 2.20 10.48 -20.23
N ARG A 275 2.61 9.69 -21.23
CA ARG A 275 4.03 9.40 -21.49
C ARG A 275 4.77 10.66 -21.93
N ASP A 276 4.09 11.52 -22.70
CA ASP A 276 4.69 12.77 -23.16
C ASP A 276 4.73 13.79 -22.02
N PHE A 277 3.68 13.87 -21.20
CA PHE A 277 3.73 14.65 -19.96
C PHE A 277 4.90 14.27 -19.05
N ILE A 278 5.16 12.96 -18.86
CA ILE A 278 6.27 12.47 -18.02
C ILE A 278 7.63 12.89 -18.60
N LYS A 279 7.81 12.86 -19.93
CA LYS A 279 9.04 13.35 -20.59
C LYS A 279 9.19 14.86 -20.41
N ASP A 280 8.10 15.60 -20.57
CA ASP A 280 8.08 17.07 -20.47
C ASP A 280 8.17 17.56 -19.01
N TYR A 281 7.96 16.68 -18.03
CA TYR A 281 7.81 17.05 -16.62
C TYR A 281 8.98 17.85 -16.10
N ASP A 282 10.23 17.52 -16.48
CA ASP A 282 11.41 18.24 -15.99
C ASP A 282 11.37 19.72 -16.40
N THR A 283 10.89 20.01 -17.61
CA THR A 283 10.68 21.38 -18.11
C THR A 283 9.48 22.05 -17.43
N LEU A 284 8.39 21.31 -17.21
CA LEU A 284 7.16 21.82 -16.62
C LEU A 284 7.26 22.01 -15.09
N SER A 285 8.17 21.29 -14.44
CA SER A 285 8.29 21.19 -12.98
C SER A 285 8.48 22.56 -12.32
N PHE A 286 9.22 23.46 -12.97
CA PHE A 286 9.44 24.83 -12.49
C PHE A 286 8.12 25.63 -12.37
N ALA A 287 7.21 25.45 -13.33
CA ALA A 287 5.91 26.13 -13.34
C ALA A 287 4.84 25.43 -12.49
N ILE A 288 4.97 24.11 -12.30
CA ILE A 288 4.07 23.29 -11.49
C ILE A 288 4.41 23.43 -9.99
N GLY A 289 5.69 23.51 -9.67
CA GLY A 289 6.24 23.55 -8.31
C GLY A 289 6.14 22.20 -7.58
N ARG A 290 6.43 22.22 -6.28
CA ARG A 290 6.40 21.02 -5.44
C ARG A 290 5.03 20.35 -5.43
N ILE A 291 5.02 19.03 -5.57
CA ILE A 291 3.84 18.17 -5.48
C ILE A 291 3.83 17.47 -4.13
N ASP A 292 2.70 17.54 -3.42
CA ASP A 292 2.51 16.82 -2.15
C ASP A 292 1.90 15.45 -2.38
N HIS A 293 0.96 15.35 -3.32
CA HIS A 293 0.19 14.15 -3.59
C HIS A 293 0.06 13.85 -5.09
N VAL A 294 0.03 12.57 -5.46
CA VAL A 294 -0.30 12.12 -6.82
C VAL A 294 -1.48 11.14 -6.77
N HIS A 295 -2.52 11.41 -7.54
CA HIS A 295 -3.56 10.42 -7.84
C HIS A 295 -3.34 9.82 -9.23
N PHE A 296 -3.40 8.48 -9.33
CA PHE A 296 -3.05 7.75 -10.54
C PHE A 296 -4.02 6.59 -10.82
N SER A 297 -4.86 6.73 -11.85
CA SER A 297 -5.91 5.76 -12.20
C SER A 297 -5.80 5.25 -13.64
N PRO A 298 -4.78 4.42 -13.96
CA PRO A 298 -4.52 4.01 -15.33
C PRO A 298 -5.64 3.12 -15.88
N PRO A 299 -5.92 3.20 -17.19
CA PRO A 299 -6.96 2.41 -17.81
C PRO A 299 -6.66 0.90 -17.72
N CYS A 300 -7.71 0.12 -17.47
CA CYS A 300 -7.62 -1.28 -17.09
C CYS A 300 -8.15 -2.26 -18.17
N LYS A 301 -7.89 -1.97 -19.45
CA LYS A 301 -8.49 -2.73 -20.57
C LYS A 301 -8.07 -4.20 -20.58
N GLY A 302 -6.82 -4.52 -20.21
CA GLY A 302 -6.32 -5.90 -20.14
C GLY A 302 -6.73 -6.70 -18.89
N PHE A 303 -7.15 -6.06 -17.80
CA PHE A 303 -7.40 -6.73 -16.51
C PHE A 303 -8.88 -6.85 -16.12
N SER A 304 -9.80 -6.32 -16.93
CA SER A 304 -11.25 -6.41 -16.71
C SER A 304 -11.78 -7.85 -16.83
N THR A 305 -12.78 -8.20 -16.01
CA THR A 305 -13.55 -9.46 -16.08
C THR A 305 -14.26 -9.68 -17.42
N ALA A 306 -14.43 -8.63 -18.22
CA ALA A 306 -15.11 -8.70 -19.51
C ALA A 306 -14.29 -9.41 -20.59
N ASN A 307 -12.96 -9.44 -20.48
CA ASN A 307 -12.09 -10.21 -21.37
C ASN A 307 -11.97 -11.66 -20.86
N ARG A 308 -12.89 -12.51 -21.30
CA ARG A 308 -12.90 -13.96 -21.03
C ARG A 308 -11.95 -14.78 -21.93
N ASN A 309 -11.29 -14.14 -22.90
CA ASN A 309 -10.39 -14.83 -23.82
C ASN A 309 -8.96 -14.81 -23.26
N GLU A 310 -8.31 -15.96 -23.26
CA GLU A 310 -6.97 -16.22 -22.71
C GLU A 310 -5.82 -15.59 -23.52
N ILE A 311 -6.13 -14.92 -24.65
CA ILE A 311 -5.14 -14.30 -25.53
C ILE A 311 -5.19 -12.77 -25.32
N MET A 312 -4.19 -12.23 -24.61
CA MET A 312 -3.99 -10.79 -24.50
C MET A 312 -3.62 -10.21 -25.88
N SER A 313 -4.31 -9.16 -26.32
CA SER A 313 -3.90 -8.42 -27.51
C SER A 313 -2.70 -7.50 -27.22
N ASP A 314 -1.97 -7.09 -28.25
CA ASP A 314 -0.87 -6.12 -28.11
C ASP A 314 -1.34 -4.80 -27.50
N ASN A 315 -2.58 -4.39 -27.81
CA ASN A 315 -3.23 -3.23 -27.18
C ASN A 315 -3.51 -3.45 -25.69
N ASP A 316 -3.82 -4.67 -25.25
CA ASP A 316 -3.99 -4.98 -23.83
C ASP A 316 -2.66 -4.91 -23.08
N ARG A 317 -1.56 -5.39 -23.69
CA ARG A 317 -0.21 -5.27 -23.14
C ARG A 317 0.22 -3.80 -23.00
N ALA A 318 0.05 -2.99 -24.06
CA ALA A 318 0.39 -1.57 -24.04
C ALA A 318 -0.43 -0.76 -23.02
N ASN A 319 -1.69 -1.13 -22.78
CA ASN A 319 -2.54 -0.52 -21.74
C ASN A 319 -2.09 -0.95 -20.32
N ASN A 320 -1.66 -2.19 -20.14
CA ASN A 320 -1.16 -2.67 -18.86
C ASN A 320 0.16 -1.99 -18.48
N ASP A 321 1.03 -1.71 -19.45
CA ASP A 321 2.29 -0.99 -19.26
C ASP A 321 2.08 0.45 -18.77
N LEU A 322 0.89 1.04 -18.97
CA LEU A 322 0.57 2.35 -18.38
C LEU A 322 0.53 2.28 -16.85
N SER A 323 0.27 1.11 -16.27
CA SER A 323 0.28 0.94 -14.81
C SER A 323 1.70 1.06 -14.23
N LEU A 324 2.73 0.72 -15.00
CA LEU A 324 4.14 0.81 -14.57
C LEU A 324 4.62 2.27 -14.49
N LEU A 325 3.98 3.19 -15.22
CA LEU A 325 4.36 4.60 -15.21
C LEU A 325 4.21 5.28 -13.84
N ILE A 326 3.49 4.68 -12.90
CA ILE A 326 3.46 5.17 -11.50
C ILE A 326 4.87 5.26 -10.92
N ILE A 327 5.78 4.36 -11.29
CA ILE A 327 7.17 4.36 -10.81
C ILE A 327 7.88 5.62 -11.31
N ASP A 328 7.74 5.95 -12.60
CA ASP A 328 8.35 7.14 -13.19
C ASP A 328 7.73 8.43 -12.63
N VAL A 329 6.42 8.45 -12.43
CA VAL A 329 5.71 9.57 -11.83
C VAL A 329 6.18 9.81 -10.39
N VAL A 330 6.25 8.77 -9.55
CA VAL A 330 6.73 8.89 -8.17
C VAL A 330 8.19 9.34 -8.15
N ARG A 331 9.04 8.76 -9.01
CA ARG A 331 10.47 9.12 -9.13
C ARG A 331 10.64 10.59 -9.50
N LYS A 332 9.96 11.06 -10.56
CA LYS A 332 10.11 12.44 -11.06
C LYS A 332 9.48 13.48 -10.16
N THR A 333 8.29 13.21 -9.62
CA THR A 333 7.59 14.18 -8.77
C THR A 333 8.16 14.23 -7.36
N SER A 334 8.79 13.14 -6.88
CA SER A 334 9.20 12.95 -5.50
C SER A 334 8.09 13.35 -4.51
N CYS A 335 6.83 13.05 -4.86
CA CYS A 335 5.65 13.44 -4.09
C CYS A 335 5.67 12.80 -2.70
N ALA A 336 5.13 13.46 -1.68
CA ALA A 336 5.11 12.89 -0.32
C ALA A 336 4.23 11.64 -0.24
N THR A 337 3.11 11.63 -0.98
CA THR A 337 2.20 10.48 -1.07
C THR A 337 1.69 10.29 -2.50
N ALA A 338 1.27 9.08 -2.85
CA ALA A 338 0.54 8.79 -4.07
C ALA A 338 -0.55 7.75 -3.81
N VAL A 339 -1.58 7.73 -4.65
CA VAL A 339 -2.57 6.66 -4.70
C VAL A 339 -2.64 6.12 -6.11
N PHE A 340 -2.50 4.81 -6.22
CA PHE A 340 -2.83 4.06 -7.43
C PHE A 340 -4.19 3.40 -7.25
N GLU A 341 -5.16 3.74 -8.10
CA GLU A 341 -6.50 3.14 -8.10
C GLU A 341 -6.72 2.27 -9.33
N ASN A 342 -7.43 1.17 -9.15
CA ASN A 342 -7.81 0.29 -10.25
C ASN A 342 -9.00 -0.63 -9.96
N VAL A 343 -9.42 -1.41 -10.95
CA VAL A 343 -10.44 -2.45 -10.78
C VAL A 343 -9.91 -3.66 -10.00
N LEU A 344 -10.79 -4.40 -9.33
CA LEU A 344 -10.44 -5.62 -8.58
C LEU A 344 -9.71 -6.69 -9.40
N GLY A 345 -9.92 -6.71 -10.72
CA GLY A 345 -9.25 -7.63 -11.63
C GLY A 345 -7.72 -7.54 -11.58
N MET A 346 -7.17 -6.41 -11.13
CA MET A 346 -5.74 -6.21 -10.90
C MET A 346 -5.16 -7.21 -9.87
N TRP A 347 -5.95 -7.66 -8.89
CA TRP A 347 -5.54 -8.64 -7.88
C TRP A 347 -5.47 -10.09 -8.36
N ARG A 348 -5.91 -10.37 -9.60
CA ARG A 348 -5.95 -11.75 -10.10
C ARG A 348 -4.53 -12.28 -10.30
N ARG A 349 -4.32 -13.58 -10.01
CA ARG A 349 -3.00 -14.26 -10.15
C ARG A 349 -2.26 -13.91 -11.44
N LYS A 350 -2.96 -13.84 -12.58
CA LYS A 350 -2.36 -13.50 -13.88
C LYS A 350 -1.73 -12.09 -13.96
N ASN A 351 -2.06 -11.18 -13.06
CA ASN A 351 -1.61 -9.78 -13.07
C ASN A 351 -0.71 -9.44 -11.87
N VAL A 352 -0.52 -10.38 -10.95
CA VAL A 352 0.21 -10.15 -9.70
C VAL A 352 1.67 -9.73 -9.96
N HIS A 353 2.26 -10.18 -11.07
CA HIS A 353 3.64 -9.83 -11.43
C HIS A 353 3.82 -8.32 -11.71
N TYR A 354 2.84 -7.64 -12.32
CA TYR A 354 2.90 -6.19 -12.54
C TYR A 354 2.89 -5.46 -11.20
N MET A 355 2.04 -5.89 -10.28
CA MET A 355 1.95 -5.31 -8.94
C MET A 355 3.22 -5.55 -8.14
N LYS A 356 3.81 -6.75 -8.22
CA LYS A 356 5.10 -7.08 -7.60
C LYS A 356 6.22 -6.17 -8.10
N ASN A 357 6.29 -5.93 -9.42
CA ASN A 357 7.28 -5.01 -9.99
C ASN A 357 7.07 -3.56 -9.51
N ILE A 358 5.82 -3.07 -9.50
CA ILE A 358 5.51 -1.73 -9.00
C ILE A 358 5.94 -1.60 -7.54
N VAL A 359 5.58 -2.55 -6.67
CA VAL A 359 5.97 -2.53 -5.26
C VAL A 359 7.48 -2.57 -5.10
N LYS A 360 8.18 -3.49 -5.79
CA LYS A 360 9.64 -3.61 -5.73
C LYS A 360 10.34 -2.29 -6.09
N GLU A 361 9.92 -1.65 -7.17
CA GLU A 361 10.54 -0.38 -7.60
C GLU A 361 10.17 0.80 -6.70
N LEU A 362 8.96 0.85 -6.14
CA LEU A 362 8.60 1.88 -5.14
C LEU A 362 9.41 1.75 -3.85
N LEU A 363 9.62 0.52 -3.37
CA LEU A 363 10.46 0.25 -2.18
C LEU A 363 11.90 0.71 -2.42
N LYS A 364 12.47 0.45 -3.60
CA LYS A 364 13.81 0.95 -4.00
C LYS A 364 13.90 2.48 -4.05
N LEU A 365 12.77 3.16 -4.29
CA LEU A 365 12.68 4.63 -4.28
C LEU A 365 12.47 5.21 -2.86
N ASN A 366 12.60 4.39 -1.80
CA ASN A 366 12.34 4.75 -0.41
C ASN A 366 10.89 5.18 -0.14
N TYR A 367 9.95 4.50 -0.80
CA TYR A 367 8.53 4.59 -0.51
C TYR A 367 8.02 3.31 0.16
N GLN A 368 6.96 3.48 0.93
CA GLN A 368 6.16 2.43 1.54
C GLN A 368 4.82 2.33 0.84
N VAL A 369 4.24 1.12 0.88
CA VAL A 369 3.02 0.80 0.13
C VAL A 369 1.99 0.13 1.05
N ARG A 370 0.70 0.34 0.81
CA ARG A 370 -0.41 -0.38 1.46
C ARG A 370 -1.51 -0.61 0.45
N CYS A 371 -2.00 -1.84 0.38
CA CYS A 371 -3.00 -2.26 -0.58
C CYS A 371 -4.33 -2.52 0.12
N ALA A 372 -5.43 -2.05 -0.45
CA ALA A 372 -6.77 -2.29 0.06
C ALA A 372 -7.79 -2.48 -1.06
N THR A 373 -8.86 -3.20 -0.75
CA THR A 373 -10.08 -3.19 -1.57
C THR A 373 -11.13 -2.36 -0.86
N LEU A 374 -11.54 -1.26 -1.49
CA LEU A 374 -12.54 -0.35 -0.95
C LEU A 374 -13.83 -0.45 -1.77
N LYS A 375 -14.97 -0.37 -1.08
CA LYS A 375 -16.29 -0.48 -1.70
C LYS A 375 -17.06 0.81 -1.54
N ALA A 376 -17.47 1.42 -2.65
CA ALA A 376 -18.03 2.77 -2.66
C ALA A 376 -19.22 2.97 -1.69
N CYS A 377 -20.12 1.99 -1.59
CA CYS A 377 -21.26 2.07 -0.66
C CYS A 377 -20.87 2.11 0.81
N ASP A 378 -19.71 1.60 1.19
CA ASP A 378 -19.24 1.65 2.58
C ASP A 378 -18.92 3.11 3.00
N TYR A 379 -18.81 4.01 2.01
CA TYR A 379 -18.45 5.42 2.16
C TYR A 379 -19.57 6.40 1.73
N GLY A 380 -20.76 5.89 1.40
CA GLY A 380 -21.95 6.71 1.12
C GLY A 380 -22.26 6.97 -0.34
N ASP A 381 -21.56 6.34 -1.29
CA ASP A 381 -22.02 6.28 -2.68
C ASP A 381 -23.13 5.23 -2.82
N ALA A 382 -24.19 5.51 -3.57
CA ALA A 382 -25.36 4.63 -3.68
C ALA A 382 -25.15 3.40 -4.60
N GLN A 383 -23.91 2.89 -4.69
CA GLN A 383 -23.55 1.73 -5.51
C GLN A 383 -22.51 0.82 -4.86
N LYS A 384 -22.57 -0.48 -5.15
CA LYS A 384 -21.66 -1.50 -4.58
C LYS A 384 -20.20 -1.39 -5.04
N ARG A 385 -19.87 -0.55 -6.01
CA ARG A 385 -18.61 -0.52 -6.79
C ARG A 385 -17.35 -0.75 -5.96
N PRO A 386 -16.75 -1.96 -6.02
CA PRO A 386 -15.48 -2.21 -5.36
C PRO A 386 -14.30 -1.84 -6.26
N ARG A 387 -13.25 -1.33 -5.64
CA ARG A 387 -12.01 -0.86 -6.28
C ARG A 387 -10.79 -1.23 -5.46
N PHE A 388 -9.71 -1.50 -6.17
CA PHE A 388 -8.40 -1.70 -5.61
C PHE A 388 -7.73 -0.33 -5.43
N PHE A 389 -7.13 -0.13 -4.28
CA PHE A 389 -6.30 1.01 -3.96
C PHE A 389 -4.95 0.55 -3.47
N MET A 390 -3.90 1.20 -3.95
CA MET A 390 -2.55 1.12 -3.42
C MET A 390 -2.16 2.51 -2.95
N PHE A 391 -2.07 2.68 -1.63
CA PHE A 391 -1.53 3.85 -0.97
C PHE A 391 -0.01 3.78 -0.99
N ILE A 392 0.64 4.87 -1.36
CA ILE A 392 2.08 4.98 -1.53
C ILE A 392 2.52 6.22 -0.73
N SER A 393 3.56 6.11 0.10
CA SER A 393 4.06 7.22 0.92
C SER A 393 5.58 7.21 0.97
N LYS A 394 6.24 8.36 1.10
CA LYS A 394 7.68 8.35 1.43
C LYS A 394 7.90 7.72 2.79
N ASN A 395 9.03 7.07 3.01
CA ASN A 395 9.37 6.48 4.32
C ASN A 395 9.38 7.50 5.48
N SER A 396 9.62 8.78 5.16
CA SER A 396 9.61 9.89 6.12
C SER A 396 8.21 10.48 6.40
N ILE A 397 7.15 9.87 5.89
CA ILE A 397 5.75 10.30 6.05
C ILE A 397 4.95 9.08 6.49
N PRO A 398 4.03 9.16 7.47
CA PRO A 398 3.22 8.02 7.86
C PRO A 398 2.45 7.46 6.67
N ILE A 399 2.27 6.14 6.60
CA ILE A 399 1.52 5.53 5.52
C ILE A 399 0.02 5.85 5.71
N PRO A 400 -0.70 6.36 4.70
CA PRO A 400 -2.13 6.60 4.86
C PRO A 400 -2.88 5.36 5.34
N SER A 401 -3.70 5.51 6.37
CA SER A 401 -4.52 4.41 6.88
C SER A 401 -5.66 4.07 5.92
N ILE A 402 -6.11 2.82 5.93
CA ILE A 402 -7.34 2.43 5.23
C ILE A 402 -8.49 3.26 5.81
N PRO A 403 -9.25 4.00 4.98
CA PRO A 403 -10.29 4.88 5.50
C PRO A 403 -11.38 4.07 6.22
N ALA A 404 -11.68 4.48 7.45
CA ALA A 404 -12.77 3.92 8.24
C ALA A 404 -14.10 4.02 7.47
N LYS A 405 -14.90 2.96 7.54
CA LYS A 405 -16.16 2.88 6.81
C LYS A 405 -17.19 3.76 7.52
N THR A 406 -17.83 4.65 6.77
CA THR A 406 -18.77 5.62 7.37
C THR A 406 -20.21 5.11 7.39
N HIS A 407 -20.56 4.22 6.45
CA HIS A 407 -21.94 3.73 6.28
C HIS A 407 -22.06 2.22 6.53
N ALA A 408 -21.01 1.44 6.28
CA ALA A 408 -21.07 0.00 6.49
C ALA A 408 -21.19 -0.37 7.98
N ASP A 409 -20.40 0.28 8.85
CA ASP A 409 -20.32 -0.05 10.28
C ASP A 409 -21.60 0.32 11.04
N THR A 410 -22.33 1.32 10.54
CA THR A 410 -23.64 1.74 11.06
C THR A 410 -24.82 1.12 10.29
N ASN A 411 -24.55 0.30 9.27
CA ASN A 411 -25.52 -0.26 8.34
C ASN A 411 -26.48 0.79 7.73
N SER A 412 -25.98 2.00 7.49
CA SER A 412 -26.72 3.17 7.02
C SER A 412 -26.51 3.45 5.52
N TYR A 413 -26.58 2.41 4.69
CA TYR A 413 -26.32 2.53 3.27
C TYR A 413 -27.31 3.45 2.54
N VAL A 414 -26.78 4.29 1.63
CA VAL A 414 -27.61 5.14 0.76
C VAL A 414 -28.28 4.27 -0.31
N THR A 415 -29.60 4.35 -0.36
CA THR A 415 -30.45 3.65 -1.30
C THR A 415 -30.55 4.38 -2.65
N VAL A 416 -31.04 3.68 -3.68
CA VAL A 416 -31.28 4.29 -5.01
C VAL A 416 -32.28 5.45 -4.92
N GLU A 417 -33.36 5.30 -4.14
CA GLU A 417 -34.38 6.34 -3.99
C GLU A 417 -33.82 7.58 -3.29
N GLU A 418 -33.06 7.41 -2.20
CA GLU A 418 -32.40 8.53 -1.53
C GLU A 418 -31.45 9.28 -2.46
N ALA A 419 -30.67 8.55 -3.27
CA ALA A 419 -29.80 9.16 -4.27
C ALA A 419 -30.60 10.01 -5.28
N PHE A 420 -31.68 9.46 -5.83
CA PHE A 420 -32.46 10.14 -6.88
C PHE A 420 -33.38 11.24 -6.34
N SER A 421 -33.68 11.25 -5.03
CA SER A 421 -34.52 12.27 -4.40
C SER A 421 -34.02 13.71 -4.59
N SER A 422 -32.73 13.88 -4.89
CA SER A 422 -32.08 15.18 -5.10
C SER A 422 -32.23 15.74 -6.53
N LEU A 423 -32.89 15.02 -7.44
CA LEU A 423 -32.98 15.38 -8.85
C LEU A 423 -34.27 16.13 -9.19
N ASP A 424 -34.17 17.17 -10.03
CA ASP A 424 -35.32 17.89 -10.59
C ASP A 424 -35.72 17.31 -11.96
N TYR A 425 -36.95 16.82 -12.06
CA TYR A 425 -37.52 16.15 -13.24
C TYR A 425 -38.45 17.07 -14.06
N ASN A 426 -38.57 18.36 -13.73
CA ASN A 426 -39.51 19.28 -14.39
C ASN A 426 -39.00 19.84 -15.75
N ASP A 427 -39.87 20.49 -16.53
CA ASP A 427 -39.52 21.14 -17.80
C ASP A 427 -38.57 22.33 -17.53
N GLY A 428 -37.31 22.19 -17.95
CA GLY A 428 -36.15 22.91 -17.36
C GLY A 428 -35.11 21.97 -16.72
N ALA A 429 -35.34 20.66 -16.82
CA ALA A 429 -34.57 19.58 -16.23
C ALA A 429 -33.07 19.78 -16.36
N MET A 430 -32.37 19.32 -15.32
CA MET A 430 -30.93 19.37 -15.22
C MET A 430 -30.26 18.78 -16.46
N GLU A 431 -29.11 19.33 -16.83
CA GLU A 431 -28.35 18.77 -17.96
C GLU A 431 -28.14 17.26 -17.77
N ASN A 432 -28.29 16.54 -18.87
CA ASN A 432 -28.12 15.10 -18.96
C ASN A 432 -29.23 14.24 -18.31
N MET A 433 -30.40 14.82 -18.00
CA MET A 433 -31.59 14.09 -17.52
C MET A 433 -32.41 13.38 -18.60
N ASN A 434 -32.53 13.97 -19.80
CA ASN A 434 -33.56 13.59 -20.79
C ASN A 434 -33.17 12.49 -21.77
N PHE A 435 -32.35 11.53 -21.35
CA PHE A 435 -31.74 10.56 -22.23
C PHE A 435 -32.38 9.17 -22.12
N LYS A 436 -33.35 8.88 -23.00
CA LYS A 436 -33.90 7.53 -23.23
C LYS A 436 -32.93 6.70 -24.08
N THR A 437 -32.38 5.61 -23.54
CA THR A 437 -31.33 4.84 -24.25
C THR A 437 -31.81 3.60 -25.02
N SER A 438 -33.06 3.13 -24.90
CA SER A 438 -33.54 1.99 -25.69
C SER A 438 -35.03 1.66 -25.52
N ASP A 439 -35.64 1.00 -26.51
CA ASP A 439 -36.96 0.34 -26.43
C ASP A 439 -36.96 -1.02 -25.68
N LEU A 440 -35.84 -1.37 -25.02
CA LEU A 440 -35.68 -2.65 -24.33
C LEU A 440 -36.61 -2.73 -23.09
N ARG A 441 -36.82 -3.95 -22.58
CA ARG A 441 -37.57 -4.21 -21.35
C ARG A 441 -36.65 -4.78 -20.25
N PRO A 442 -36.97 -4.57 -18.95
CA PRO A 442 -36.26 -5.22 -17.87
C PRO A 442 -36.20 -6.75 -18.06
N GLY A 443 -35.04 -7.36 -17.80
CA GLY A 443 -34.79 -8.79 -17.98
C GLY A 443 -34.24 -9.19 -19.36
N GLN A 444 -34.38 -8.35 -20.40
CA GLN A 444 -33.72 -8.59 -21.69
C GLN A 444 -32.23 -8.29 -21.60
N HIS A 445 -31.38 -9.12 -22.21
CA HIS A 445 -29.92 -8.96 -22.24
C HIS A 445 -29.24 -8.79 -20.86
N GLY A 446 -29.85 -9.31 -19.79
CA GLY A 446 -29.32 -9.19 -18.42
C GLY A 446 -29.52 -7.79 -17.81
N LEU A 447 -30.39 -6.96 -18.39
CA LEU A 447 -30.75 -5.66 -17.85
C LEU A 447 -31.59 -5.80 -16.58
N ILE A 448 -31.13 -5.18 -15.50
CA ILE A 448 -31.80 -5.23 -14.20
C ILE A 448 -32.55 -3.93 -13.94
N ARG A 449 -33.74 -4.04 -13.35
CA ARG A 449 -34.44 -2.91 -12.74
C ARG A 449 -33.81 -2.64 -11.38
N LEU A 450 -33.51 -1.38 -11.11
CA LEU A 450 -33.07 -0.95 -9.79
C LEU A 450 -34.18 -1.16 -8.76
N ASP A 451 -33.79 -1.41 -7.52
CA ASP A 451 -34.70 -1.50 -6.38
C ASP A 451 -34.52 -0.23 -5.56
N SER A 452 -35.60 0.52 -5.34
CA SER A 452 -35.60 1.83 -4.67
C SER A 452 -34.98 1.78 -3.28
N GLN A 453 -35.18 0.67 -2.56
CA GLN A 453 -34.78 0.48 -1.17
C GLN A 453 -33.43 -0.22 -1.02
N LYS A 454 -32.70 -0.43 -2.13
CA LYS A 454 -31.39 -1.10 -2.13
C LYS A 454 -30.32 -0.24 -2.77
N ILE A 455 -29.08 -0.63 -2.50
CA ILE A 455 -27.87 -0.09 -3.13
C ILE A 455 -27.82 -0.56 -4.59
N ALA A 456 -27.45 0.33 -5.51
CA ALA A 456 -27.32 0.00 -6.92
C ALA A 456 -26.16 -0.99 -7.22
N PRO A 457 -26.24 -1.77 -8.30
CA PRO A 457 -25.05 -2.38 -8.92
C PRO A 457 -24.03 -1.31 -9.34
N SER A 458 -22.81 -1.72 -9.66
CA SER A 458 -21.81 -0.80 -10.20
C SER A 458 -22.23 -0.23 -11.54
N VAL A 459 -22.20 1.10 -11.67
CA VAL A 459 -22.33 1.78 -12.96
C VAL A 459 -21.07 1.46 -13.79
N ARG A 460 -21.23 1.04 -15.05
CA ARG A 460 -20.12 0.59 -15.93
C ARG A 460 -20.07 1.41 -17.21
N ALA A 461 -18.86 1.65 -17.73
CA ALA A 461 -18.64 2.48 -18.91
C ALA A 461 -19.05 1.84 -20.25
N SER A 462 -19.06 0.50 -20.32
CA SER A 462 -19.31 -0.27 -21.55
C SER A 462 -20.58 -1.11 -21.51
N SER A 463 -21.49 -0.81 -20.58
CA SER A 463 -22.77 -1.52 -20.45
C SER A 463 -23.93 -0.58 -20.64
N ILE A 464 -25.04 -1.11 -21.17
CA ILE A 464 -26.33 -0.43 -21.12
C ILE A 464 -26.68 -0.19 -19.64
N PRO A 465 -27.08 1.03 -19.25
CA PRO A 465 -27.46 1.33 -17.86
C PRO A 465 -28.65 0.48 -17.38
N PRO A 466 -28.79 0.27 -16.06
CA PRO A 466 -29.94 -0.43 -15.51
C PRO A 466 -31.25 0.37 -15.71
N PHE A 467 -32.39 -0.31 -15.57
CA PHE A 467 -33.71 0.34 -15.57
C PHE A 467 -33.94 1.15 -14.29
N HIS A 468 -34.57 2.31 -14.44
CA HIS A 468 -35.06 3.12 -13.32
C HIS A 468 -35.97 2.28 -12.41
N TYR A 469 -35.97 2.52 -11.10
CA TYR A 469 -36.73 1.67 -10.17
C TYR A 469 -38.26 1.78 -10.38
N LYS A 470 -38.73 2.94 -10.82
CA LYS A 470 -40.17 3.25 -11.03
C LYS A 470 -40.58 3.40 -12.49
N GLU A 471 -39.67 3.84 -13.37
CA GLU A 471 -40.02 4.22 -14.74
C GLU A 471 -39.61 3.14 -15.73
N ASP A 472 -40.33 3.00 -16.84
CA ASP A 472 -40.03 2.04 -17.90
C ASP A 472 -38.98 2.60 -18.89
N ARG A 473 -37.84 3.01 -18.33
CA ARG A 473 -36.65 3.47 -19.07
C ARG A 473 -35.37 3.09 -18.33
N CYS A 474 -34.27 3.06 -19.05
CA CYS A 474 -32.94 3.07 -18.42
C CYS A 474 -32.72 4.37 -17.63
N ILE A 475 -31.86 4.30 -16.62
CA ILE A 475 -31.47 5.49 -15.87
C ILE A 475 -30.73 6.49 -16.76
N SER A 476 -30.94 7.78 -16.54
CA SER A 476 -30.27 8.87 -17.27
C SER A 476 -28.78 8.94 -16.90
N VAL A 477 -28.01 9.73 -17.66
CA VAL A 477 -26.59 10.02 -17.33
C VAL A 477 -26.51 10.69 -15.96
N ARG A 478 -27.42 11.63 -15.68
CA ARG A 478 -27.49 12.33 -14.40
C ARG A 478 -27.79 11.38 -13.25
N GLU A 479 -28.78 10.51 -13.38
CA GLU A 479 -29.10 9.48 -12.38
C GLU A 479 -27.89 8.56 -12.14
N ALA A 480 -27.21 8.12 -13.21
CA ALA A 480 -25.99 7.33 -13.10
C ALA A 480 -24.85 8.08 -12.39
N ALA A 481 -24.72 9.39 -12.59
CA ALA A 481 -23.73 10.22 -11.92
C ALA A 481 -24.05 10.40 -10.43
N THR A 482 -25.33 10.56 -10.08
CA THR A 482 -25.80 10.68 -8.69
C THR A 482 -25.56 9.39 -7.90
N LEU A 483 -25.65 8.21 -8.53
CA LEU A 483 -25.24 6.95 -7.89
C LEU A 483 -23.75 6.91 -7.51
N GLN A 484 -22.92 7.78 -8.10
CA GLN A 484 -21.50 7.97 -7.74
C GLN A 484 -21.25 9.27 -6.98
N SER A 485 -22.32 9.88 -6.48
CA SER A 485 -22.31 11.10 -5.69
C SER A 485 -21.66 12.31 -6.38
N PHE A 486 -21.68 12.36 -7.71
CA PHE A 486 -21.40 13.60 -8.42
C PHE A 486 -22.41 14.68 -8.01
N PRO A 487 -21.98 15.95 -7.86
CA PRO A 487 -22.89 17.05 -7.67
C PRO A 487 -23.94 17.10 -8.77
N THR A 488 -25.16 17.49 -8.40
CA THR A 488 -26.27 17.52 -9.35
C THR A 488 -25.96 18.51 -10.49
N TYR A 489 -25.31 19.64 -10.20
CA TYR A 489 -24.88 20.64 -11.20
C TYR A 489 -23.67 20.22 -12.08
N TYR A 490 -23.08 19.04 -11.89
CA TYR A 490 -21.85 18.64 -12.60
C TYR A 490 -22.08 18.45 -14.11
N ILE A 491 -21.41 19.20 -14.97
CA ILE A 491 -21.66 19.21 -16.42
C ILE A 491 -20.88 18.09 -17.12
N PHE A 492 -21.51 17.28 -17.96
CA PHE A 492 -20.82 16.25 -18.76
C PHE A 492 -20.89 16.55 -20.26
N HIS A 493 -19.74 16.64 -20.92
CA HIS A 493 -19.63 16.92 -22.36
C HIS A 493 -19.52 15.67 -23.24
N GLY A 494 -19.87 15.85 -24.52
CA GLY A 494 -19.84 14.80 -25.55
C GLY A 494 -21.21 14.18 -25.81
N ASN A 495 -21.27 13.19 -26.68
CA ASN A 495 -22.50 12.44 -26.92
C ASN A 495 -22.87 11.57 -25.71
N ILE A 496 -24.11 11.07 -25.69
CA ILE A 496 -24.65 10.26 -24.60
C ILE A 496 -23.75 9.08 -24.20
N THR A 497 -23.20 8.36 -25.19
CA THR A 497 -22.30 7.21 -24.95
C THR A 497 -21.00 7.65 -24.29
N SER A 498 -20.43 8.78 -24.72
CA SER A 498 -19.26 9.40 -24.11
C SER A 498 -19.52 9.80 -22.66
N GLN A 499 -20.68 10.39 -22.38
CA GLN A 499 -21.04 10.81 -21.02
C GLN A 499 -21.22 9.61 -20.07
N TYR A 500 -21.92 8.54 -20.49
CA TYR A 500 -21.98 7.31 -19.70
C TYR A 500 -20.61 6.65 -19.51
N ARG A 501 -19.74 6.71 -20.52
CA ARG A 501 -18.36 6.22 -20.41
C ARG A 501 -17.58 6.99 -19.35
N GLN A 502 -17.66 8.32 -19.38
CA GLN A 502 -17.05 9.20 -18.39
C GLN A 502 -17.52 8.85 -16.97
N VAL A 503 -18.85 8.85 -16.74
CA VAL A 503 -19.44 8.47 -15.46
C VAL A 503 -18.99 7.07 -15.05
N GLY A 504 -19.12 6.07 -15.93
CA GLY A 504 -18.78 4.68 -15.62
C GLY A 504 -17.29 4.42 -15.33
N ASN A 505 -16.39 5.24 -15.87
CA ASN A 505 -14.95 5.18 -15.63
C ASN A 505 -14.54 5.89 -14.33
N ALA A 506 -15.28 6.93 -13.91
CA ALA A 506 -14.95 7.71 -12.73
C ALA A 506 -14.80 6.90 -11.44
N ILE A 507 -13.98 7.40 -10.52
CA ILE A 507 -14.02 6.99 -9.12
C ILE A 507 -15.21 7.69 -8.46
N PRO A 508 -16.02 6.97 -7.65
CA PRO A 508 -17.11 7.59 -6.90
C PRO A 508 -16.62 8.68 -5.94
N VAL A 509 -17.34 9.80 -5.89
CA VAL A 509 -16.87 11.03 -5.27
C VAL A 509 -16.72 10.87 -3.75
N LYS A 510 -17.65 10.18 -3.08
CA LYS A 510 -17.56 10.00 -1.62
C LYS A 510 -16.45 9.03 -1.24
N LEU A 511 -16.27 7.95 -1.99
CA LEU A 511 -15.11 7.08 -1.85
C LEU A 511 -13.79 7.85 -2.00
N ALA A 512 -13.65 8.65 -3.07
CA ALA A 512 -12.46 9.47 -3.29
C ALA A 512 -12.22 10.47 -2.14
N SER A 513 -13.27 11.09 -1.62
CA SER A 513 -13.19 12.02 -0.48
C SER A 513 -12.65 11.35 0.79
N ASN A 514 -13.06 10.11 1.06
CA ASN A 514 -12.60 9.37 2.24
C ASN A 514 -11.14 8.93 2.08
N VAL A 515 -10.72 8.52 0.89
CA VAL A 515 -9.31 8.27 0.55
C VAL A 515 -8.47 9.54 0.74
N ALA A 516 -8.93 10.67 0.22
CA ALA A 516 -8.26 11.96 0.37
C ALA A 516 -8.11 12.39 1.83
N ARG A 517 -9.11 12.10 2.68
CA ARG A 517 -9.03 12.38 4.13
C ARG A 517 -7.93 11.56 4.83
N SER A 518 -7.80 10.27 4.52
CA SER A 518 -6.70 9.45 5.05
C SER A 518 -5.32 10.01 4.67
N ILE A 519 -5.17 10.46 3.42
CA ILE A 519 -3.93 11.09 2.94
C ILE A 519 -3.67 12.42 3.64
N GLN A 520 -4.70 13.26 3.80
CA GLN A 520 -4.59 14.55 4.47
C GLN A 520 -4.05 14.40 5.90
N THR A 521 -4.51 13.38 6.63
CA THR A 521 -4.05 13.11 7.99
C THR A 521 -2.55 12.88 8.05
N VAL A 522 -1.98 12.06 7.16
CA VAL A 522 -0.55 11.75 7.20
C VAL A 522 0.32 12.89 6.67
N LEU A 523 -0.17 13.67 5.70
CA LEU A 523 0.53 14.85 5.19
C LEU A 523 0.57 16.02 6.19
N ALA A 524 -0.18 15.92 7.30
CA ALA A 524 -0.08 16.81 8.44
C ALA A 524 1.03 16.42 9.42
N HIS A 525 1.83 15.39 9.15
CA HIS A 525 2.92 14.93 10.02
C HIS A 525 4.29 15.13 9.35
N LYS A 526 5.34 15.21 10.17
CA LYS A 526 6.74 15.12 9.74
C LYS A 526 7.55 14.26 10.71
N TYR A 527 8.68 13.77 10.23
CA TYR A 527 9.59 12.93 10.98
C TYR A 527 10.31 13.74 12.08
N GLU A 528 10.55 13.16 13.26
CA GLU A 528 11.22 13.85 14.39
C GLU A 528 12.72 14.13 14.18
N GLY A 529 13.36 13.45 13.23
CA GLY A 529 14.82 13.53 12.98
C GLY A 529 15.28 14.46 11.84
N GLU A 530 14.52 15.52 11.51
CA GLU A 530 14.95 16.56 10.54
C GLU A 530 15.72 17.72 11.17
#